data_AF-Q0UAD8-F1
#
_entry.id   AF-Q0UAD8-F1
#
_cell.length_a   1.000
_cell.length_b   1.000
_cell.length_c   1.000
_cell.angle_alpha   90.00
_cell.angle_beta   90.00
_cell.angle_gamma   90.00
#
_symmetry.space_group_name_H-M   'P 1'
#
loop_
_entity.id
_entity.type
_entity.pdbx_description
1 polymer ?
#
loop_
_entity_poly.entity_id
_entity_poly.type
_entity_poly.pdbx_seq_one_letter_code
_entity_poly.pdbx_strand_id
1 'polypeptide(L)'
;MDSFDFPPDIINGWDKLPPFPSDIETIEFDTISLKAYCRIIHSCKTVGFIRVDLSDTKDGMEMLAAANEMFKLSQRTFNLPDEELLADDVFGNGESLLGDNNQQYYIGCGDLDGFGRSQAKYNDVLHAAFPEMRNFSSLGRFLTNQLLDILSTDLNLKPTDPQFLPKLHSHSNNSGTHVRLLKCPASAGENANLQAHTDWGSLTVLFNAIGGLQLYITDNLIPGQKSGWKWVKPVPRTCLVNLGDAMVKWSAGEYKSNIHRVSTPPGEQHPFARYSLAYFVRPNNDVQLRPLGKHQESFPTFKEWALRRAMAGNADTFKEGDWEKGQGTESIVSTAARG
;
A
#
# COMPACT_ATOMS: atom_id res chain seq x y z
N MET A 1 24.24 14.61 -9.74
CA MET A 1 23.25 14.03 -8.82
C MET A 1 22.95 15.09 -7.79
N ASP A 2 21.70 15.53 -7.69
CA ASP A 2 21.28 16.34 -6.55
C ASP A 2 21.56 15.57 -5.25
N SER A 3 22.20 16.21 -4.28
CA SER A 3 22.62 15.57 -3.02
C SER A 3 21.45 15.04 -2.19
N PHE A 4 20.21 15.39 -2.56
CA PHE A 4 18.99 15.09 -1.84
C PHE A 4 18.02 14.18 -2.62
N ASP A 5 18.40 13.72 -3.81
CA ASP A 5 17.56 12.90 -4.69
C ASP A 5 18.27 11.60 -5.06
N PHE A 6 18.14 10.61 -4.19
CA PHE A 6 18.70 9.28 -4.39
C PHE A 6 17.78 8.18 -3.85
N PRO A 7 17.76 7.00 -4.49
CA PRO A 7 16.99 5.87 -4.01
C PRO A 7 17.57 5.40 -2.67
N PRO A 8 16.72 5.09 -1.68
CA PRO A 8 17.19 4.60 -0.42
C PRO A 8 17.79 3.19 -0.54
N ASP A 9 18.76 2.89 0.32
CA ASP A 9 19.15 1.51 0.65
C ASP A 9 18.55 1.17 2.02
N ILE A 10 17.44 0.44 2.02
CA ILE A 10 16.69 0.10 3.24
C ILE A 10 17.36 -0.99 4.08
N ILE A 11 18.49 -1.54 3.63
CA ILE A 11 19.28 -2.55 4.35
C ILE A 11 20.45 -1.90 5.09
N ASN A 12 21.27 -1.11 4.38
CA ASN A 12 22.55 -0.60 4.89
C ASN A 12 22.77 0.90 4.71
N GLY A 13 21.88 1.65 4.05
CA GLY A 13 22.10 3.07 3.72
C GLY A 13 21.54 4.09 4.70
N TRP A 14 21.16 3.67 5.91
CA TRP A 14 20.49 4.51 6.90
C TRP A 14 21.40 5.58 7.51
N ASP A 15 22.71 5.34 7.52
CA ASP A 15 23.74 6.28 7.95
C ASP A 15 23.87 7.50 7.02
N LYS A 16 23.41 7.37 5.77
CA LYS A 16 23.41 8.44 4.77
C LYS A 16 22.17 9.33 4.83
N LEU A 17 21.18 8.95 5.63
CA LEU A 17 19.94 9.70 5.77
C LEU A 17 19.99 10.56 7.04
N PRO A 18 19.46 11.78 7.01
CA PRO A 18 19.28 12.56 8.23
C PRO A 18 18.38 11.82 9.22
N PRO A 19 18.61 12.01 10.54
CA PRO A 19 17.84 11.35 11.56
C PRO A 19 16.36 11.72 11.47
N PHE A 20 15.49 10.75 11.76
CA PHE A 20 14.08 11.03 11.98
C PHE A 20 13.93 11.86 13.28
N PRO A 21 13.15 12.96 13.30
CA PRO A 21 13.04 13.82 14.47
C PRO A 21 12.55 13.07 15.71
N SER A 22 13.04 13.48 16.88
CA SER A 22 12.72 12.82 18.17
C SER A 22 11.72 13.60 19.01
N ASP A 23 11.41 14.82 18.60
CA ASP A 23 10.53 15.80 19.26
C ASP A 23 9.14 15.89 18.62
N ILE A 24 8.77 14.92 17.79
CA ILE A 24 7.45 14.82 17.14
C ILE A 24 6.69 13.58 17.63
N GLU A 25 5.36 13.69 17.69
CA GLU A 25 4.53 12.57 18.14
C GLU A 25 4.53 11.43 17.11
N THR A 26 5.07 10.28 17.52
CA THR A 26 5.09 9.04 16.74
C THR A 26 4.04 8.06 17.22
N ILE A 27 3.61 7.20 16.31
CA ILE A 27 2.88 6.00 16.67
C ILE A 27 3.87 4.92 17.09
N GLU A 28 3.67 4.37 18.29
CA GLU A 28 4.47 3.25 18.79
C GLU A 28 3.68 1.96 18.57
N PHE A 29 4.14 1.14 17.63
CA PHE A 29 3.64 -0.20 17.43
C PHE A 29 4.77 -1.16 17.11
N ASP A 30 4.54 -2.42 17.46
CA ASP A 30 5.53 -3.48 17.49
C ASP A 30 6.17 -3.77 16.13
N THR A 31 7.48 -4.00 16.15
CA THR A 31 8.18 -4.72 15.09
C THR A 31 7.99 -6.22 15.31
N ILE A 32 7.39 -6.88 14.31
CA ILE A 32 6.86 -8.23 14.42
C ILE A 32 7.53 -9.13 13.39
N SER A 33 8.09 -10.26 13.84
CA SER A 33 8.49 -11.35 12.96
C SER A 33 7.25 -12.02 12.36
N LEU A 34 7.31 -12.46 11.11
CA LEU A 34 6.24 -13.24 10.47
C LEU A 34 5.87 -14.52 11.23
N LYS A 35 6.74 -15.00 12.13
CA LYS A 35 6.49 -16.17 12.98
C LYS A 35 5.60 -15.84 14.20
N ALA A 36 5.36 -14.57 14.51
CA ALA A 36 4.65 -14.14 15.71
C ALA A 36 3.14 -13.94 15.48
N TYR A 37 2.43 -15.05 15.22
CA TYR A 37 1.01 -15.11 14.89
C TYR A 37 0.10 -14.19 15.74
N CYS A 38 0.13 -14.31 17.07
CA CYS A 38 -0.80 -13.58 17.94
C CYS A 38 -0.62 -12.05 17.86
N ARG A 39 0.61 -11.57 17.64
CA ARG A 39 0.89 -10.13 17.53
C ARG A 39 0.43 -9.56 16.20
N ILE A 40 0.50 -10.35 15.13
CA ILE A 40 -0.06 -10.01 13.80
C ILE A 40 -1.56 -9.79 13.93
N ILE A 41 -2.29 -10.77 14.47
CA ILE A 41 -3.75 -10.67 14.63
C ILE A 41 -4.15 -9.50 15.52
N HIS A 42 -3.45 -9.29 16.65
CA HIS A 42 -3.71 -8.15 17.53
C HIS A 42 -3.57 -6.81 16.78
N SER A 43 -2.53 -6.67 15.98
CA SER A 43 -2.29 -5.45 15.18
C SER A 43 -3.37 -5.25 14.12
N CYS A 44 -3.84 -6.31 13.46
CA CYS A 44 -4.94 -6.25 12.50
C CYS A 44 -6.26 -5.80 13.12
N LYS A 45 -6.56 -6.21 14.37
CA LYS A 45 -7.81 -5.87 15.08
C LYS A 45 -7.76 -4.50 15.77
N THR A 46 -6.57 -3.93 15.94
CA THR A 46 -6.34 -2.63 16.60
C THR A 46 -5.97 -1.57 15.57
N VAL A 47 -4.68 -1.40 15.25
CA VAL A 47 -4.19 -0.31 14.41
C VAL A 47 -4.43 -0.57 12.92
N GLY A 48 -4.55 -1.82 12.49
CA GLY A 48 -4.65 -2.18 11.07
C GLY A 48 -3.33 -2.04 10.30
N PHE A 49 -2.23 -1.78 11.01
CA PHE A 49 -0.87 -1.67 10.49
C PHE A 49 0.06 -2.59 11.28
N ILE A 50 1.05 -3.16 10.58
CA ILE A 50 2.04 -4.10 11.11
C ILE A 50 3.40 -3.65 10.60
N ARG A 51 4.40 -3.55 11.48
CA ARG A 51 5.79 -3.41 11.04
C ARG A 51 6.41 -4.79 11.05
N VAL A 52 6.78 -5.29 9.88
CA VAL A 52 7.34 -6.63 9.73
C VAL A 52 8.86 -6.53 9.70
N ASP A 53 9.53 -7.25 10.61
CA ASP A 53 10.97 -7.47 10.51
C ASP A 53 11.25 -8.47 9.39
N LEU A 54 12.04 -8.06 8.41
CA LEU A 54 12.43 -8.91 7.29
C LEU A 54 13.86 -9.44 7.44
N SER A 55 14.58 -9.04 8.50
CA SER A 55 15.97 -9.45 8.72
C SER A 55 16.14 -10.81 9.38
N ASP A 56 15.07 -11.39 9.90
CA ASP A 56 15.08 -12.64 10.67
C ASP A 56 15.02 -13.91 9.81
N THR A 57 14.83 -13.76 8.50
CA THR A 57 14.67 -14.86 7.54
C THR A 57 15.41 -14.57 6.24
N LYS A 58 15.80 -15.64 5.53
CA LYS A 58 16.41 -15.54 4.20
C LYS A 58 15.47 -14.87 3.20
N ASP A 59 14.20 -15.31 3.16
CA ASP A 59 13.20 -14.79 2.24
C ASP A 59 12.89 -13.30 2.52
N GLY A 60 12.90 -12.88 3.78
CA GLY A 60 12.77 -11.47 4.15
C GLY A 60 13.94 -10.64 3.66
N MET A 61 15.18 -11.13 3.80
CA MET A 61 16.37 -10.46 3.26
C MET A 61 16.36 -10.41 1.72
N GLU A 62 15.88 -11.45 1.05
CA GLU A 62 15.68 -11.45 -0.41
C GLU A 62 14.61 -10.42 -0.83
N MET A 63 13.51 -10.27 -0.07
CA MET A 63 12.50 -9.25 -0.30
C MET A 63 13.06 -7.83 -0.12
N LEU A 64 13.88 -7.59 0.91
CA LEU A 64 14.57 -6.30 1.10
C LEU A 64 15.52 -5.99 -0.07
N ALA A 65 16.27 -6.98 -0.54
CA ALA A 65 17.17 -6.81 -1.67
C ALA A 65 16.39 -6.49 -2.96
N ALA A 66 15.29 -7.20 -3.21
CA ALA A 66 14.41 -6.90 -4.34
C ALA A 66 13.81 -5.50 -4.24
N ALA A 67 13.39 -5.04 -3.05
CA ALA A 67 12.89 -3.69 -2.83
C ALA A 67 13.96 -2.62 -3.13
N ASN A 68 15.23 -2.85 -2.75
CA ASN A 68 16.34 -1.96 -3.11
C ASN A 68 16.54 -1.86 -4.63
N GLU A 69 16.43 -2.96 -5.38
CA GLU A 69 16.50 -2.92 -6.84
C GLU A 69 15.31 -2.16 -7.46
N MET A 70 14.13 -2.31 -6.87
CA MET A 70 12.94 -1.54 -7.27
C MET A 70 13.07 -0.04 -6.96
N PHE A 71 13.75 0.36 -5.88
CA PHE A 71 14.06 1.78 -5.63
C PHE A 71 15.02 2.34 -6.68
N LYS A 72 16.06 1.59 -7.06
CA LYS A 72 16.96 1.98 -8.15
C LYS A 72 16.22 2.06 -9.49
N LEU A 73 15.30 1.12 -9.77
CA LEU A 73 14.41 1.20 -10.92
C LEU A 73 13.56 2.46 -10.88
N SER A 74 12.93 2.76 -9.75
CA SER A 74 12.14 3.99 -9.58
C SER A 74 12.95 5.26 -9.86
N GLN A 75 14.21 5.35 -9.41
CA GLN A 75 15.07 6.46 -9.78
C GLN A 75 15.33 6.52 -11.29
N ARG A 76 15.68 5.38 -11.92
CA ARG A 76 15.91 5.33 -13.37
C ARG A 76 14.68 5.76 -14.16
N THR A 77 13.51 5.28 -13.77
CA THR A 77 12.22 5.62 -14.39
C THR A 77 11.92 7.11 -14.24
N PHE A 78 11.95 7.67 -13.03
CA PHE A 78 11.58 9.08 -12.80
C PHE A 78 12.64 10.10 -13.23
N ASN A 79 13.79 9.64 -13.73
CA ASN A 79 14.80 10.48 -14.39
C ASN A 79 14.64 10.52 -15.92
N LEU A 80 13.69 9.76 -16.48
CA LEU A 80 13.35 9.86 -17.90
C LEU A 80 12.67 11.22 -18.19
N PRO A 81 12.77 11.73 -19.43
CA PRO A 81 12.01 12.90 -19.86
C PRO A 81 10.49 12.70 -19.67
N ASP A 82 9.78 13.78 -19.35
CA ASP A 82 8.32 13.75 -19.14
C ASP A 82 7.55 13.14 -20.33
N GLU A 83 8.02 13.36 -21.56
CA GLU A 83 7.44 12.80 -22.78
C GLU A 83 7.48 11.25 -22.79
N GLU A 84 8.58 10.66 -22.32
CA GLU A 84 8.73 9.21 -22.21
C GLU A 84 7.92 8.63 -21.06
N LEU A 85 7.82 9.38 -19.95
CA LEU A 85 6.95 9.02 -18.84
C LEU A 85 5.49 9.01 -19.28
N LEU A 86 4.97 10.12 -19.83
CA LEU A 86 3.57 10.29 -20.24
C LEU A 86 3.10 9.35 -21.36
N ALA A 87 4.02 8.75 -22.11
CA ALA A 87 3.70 7.77 -23.15
C ALA A 87 3.20 6.42 -22.59
N ASP A 88 3.51 6.12 -21.31
CA ASP A 88 3.21 4.86 -20.64
C ASP A 88 1.86 4.93 -19.89
N ASP A 89 0.74 5.04 -20.62
CA ASP A 89 -0.59 5.07 -20.01
C ASP A 89 -1.07 3.66 -19.61
N VAL A 90 -0.74 3.23 -18.39
CA VAL A 90 -1.09 1.92 -17.84
C VAL A 90 -2.61 1.77 -17.57
N PHE A 91 -3.34 2.89 -17.36
CA PHE A 91 -4.76 2.87 -16.98
C PHE A 91 -5.71 3.56 -17.98
N GLY A 92 -5.21 4.12 -19.08
CA GLY A 92 -6.02 4.74 -20.14
C GLY A 92 -6.57 6.12 -19.77
N ASN A 93 -6.06 6.77 -18.72
CA ASN A 93 -6.59 8.02 -18.18
C ASN A 93 -5.59 9.20 -18.28
N GLY A 94 -4.38 9.01 -18.80
CA GLY A 94 -3.38 10.09 -18.90
C GLY A 94 -2.85 10.67 -17.58
N GLU A 95 -3.36 10.24 -16.41
CA GLU A 95 -3.00 10.79 -15.09
C GLU A 95 -1.85 10.06 -14.38
N SER A 96 -1.33 8.97 -14.93
CA SER A 96 -0.61 7.96 -14.12
C SER A 96 0.85 8.27 -13.78
N LEU A 97 1.44 9.34 -14.30
CA LEU A 97 2.90 9.51 -14.23
C LEU A 97 3.38 10.80 -13.58
N LEU A 98 2.68 11.90 -13.84
CA LEU A 98 3.05 13.23 -13.38
C LEU A 98 1.82 13.87 -12.74
N GLY A 99 1.67 13.71 -11.42
CA GLY A 99 0.92 14.70 -10.67
C GLY A 99 1.83 15.89 -10.44
N ASP A 100 1.30 17.12 -10.44
CA ASP A 100 2.05 18.38 -10.29
C ASP A 100 3.02 18.39 -9.08
N ASN A 101 2.83 17.48 -8.12
CA ASN A 101 3.62 17.40 -6.89
C ASN A 101 4.13 15.98 -6.53
N ASN A 102 3.75 14.93 -7.29
CA ASN A 102 4.09 13.53 -7.00
C ASN A 102 4.22 12.72 -8.29
N GLN A 103 5.36 12.05 -8.48
CA GLN A 103 5.59 11.16 -9.61
C GLN A 103 5.23 9.74 -9.22
N GLN A 104 4.37 9.08 -10.00
CA GLN A 104 3.89 7.74 -9.70
C GLN A 104 4.08 6.84 -10.92
N TYR A 105 4.23 5.54 -10.71
CA TYR A 105 4.21 4.58 -11.79
C TYR A 105 3.58 3.28 -11.29
N TYR A 106 2.70 2.68 -12.07
CA TYR A 106 1.96 1.47 -11.69
C TYR A 106 2.37 0.30 -12.56
N ILE A 107 2.72 -0.83 -11.94
CA ILE A 107 3.13 -2.06 -12.62
C ILE A 107 2.14 -3.17 -12.27
N GLY A 108 1.33 -3.59 -13.24
CA GLY A 108 0.36 -4.67 -13.06
C GLY A 108 1.06 -6.00 -12.83
N CYS A 109 0.77 -6.68 -11.71
CA CYS A 109 1.39 -7.99 -11.45
C CYS A 109 0.94 -9.06 -12.47
N GLY A 110 -0.27 -8.93 -13.02
CA GLY A 110 -0.73 -9.78 -14.12
C GLY A 110 0.14 -9.65 -15.38
N ASP A 111 0.60 -8.44 -15.71
CA ASP A 111 1.46 -8.18 -16.87
C ASP A 111 2.82 -8.86 -16.70
N LEU A 112 3.40 -8.75 -15.49
CA LEU A 112 4.66 -9.40 -15.15
C LEU A 112 4.58 -10.92 -15.25
N ASP A 113 3.44 -11.53 -14.94
CA ASP A 113 3.23 -12.97 -15.02
C ASP A 113 2.85 -13.45 -16.45
N GLY A 114 2.77 -12.53 -17.43
CA GLY A 114 2.38 -12.85 -18.81
C GLY A 114 0.88 -13.15 -18.97
N PHE A 115 0.12 -13.00 -17.89
CA PHE A 115 -1.33 -13.02 -17.87
C PHE A 115 -1.82 -11.60 -17.69
N GLY A 116 -1.29 -10.64 -18.44
CA GLY A 116 -1.72 -9.25 -18.48
C GLY A 116 -2.70 -9.03 -19.63
N ARG A 117 -3.79 -8.31 -19.39
CA ARG A 117 -4.75 -7.79 -20.37
C ARG A 117 -4.68 -6.27 -20.40
N SER A 118 -3.81 -5.67 -19.58
CA SER A 118 -3.53 -4.26 -19.69
C SER A 118 -2.99 -3.99 -21.09
N GLN A 119 -3.31 -2.83 -21.63
CA GLN A 119 -2.65 -2.31 -22.82
C GLN A 119 -1.46 -1.42 -22.42
N ALA A 120 -0.93 -1.63 -21.21
CA ALA A 120 0.15 -0.86 -20.67
C ALA A 120 1.36 -0.96 -21.58
N LYS A 121 1.90 0.20 -21.93
CA LYS A 121 3.19 0.31 -22.58
C LYS A 121 4.22 0.52 -21.48
N TYR A 122 5.28 -0.28 -21.53
CA TYR A 122 6.43 -0.13 -20.68
C TYR A 122 7.55 0.43 -21.56
N ASN A 123 8.20 1.51 -21.15
CA ASN A 123 9.39 1.99 -21.84
C ASN A 123 10.58 1.01 -21.72
N ASP A 124 11.66 1.27 -22.44
CA ASP A 124 12.85 0.41 -22.49
C ASP A 124 13.50 0.20 -21.11
N VAL A 125 13.47 1.21 -20.22
CA VAL A 125 14.01 1.10 -18.86
C VAL A 125 13.23 0.08 -18.05
N LEU A 126 11.90 0.13 -18.14
CA LEU A 126 11.02 -0.81 -17.46
C LEU A 126 11.12 -2.19 -18.10
N HIS A 127 11.13 -2.29 -19.43
CA HIS A 127 11.32 -3.55 -20.15
C HIS A 127 12.61 -4.27 -19.77
N ALA A 128 13.73 -3.55 -19.69
CA ALA A 128 15.00 -4.11 -19.26
C ALA A 128 14.96 -4.64 -17.82
N ALA A 129 14.12 -4.07 -16.96
CA ALA A 129 13.98 -4.43 -15.55
C ALA A 129 12.87 -5.45 -15.24
N PHE A 130 12.28 -6.09 -16.27
CA PHE A 130 11.25 -7.13 -16.08
C PHE A 130 11.67 -8.25 -15.11
N PRO A 131 12.91 -8.78 -15.17
CA PRO A 131 13.37 -9.79 -14.21
C PRO A 131 13.29 -9.31 -12.76
N GLU A 132 13.72 -8.08 -12.48
CA GLU A 132 13.70 -7.46 -11.15
C GLU A 132 12.27 -7.23 -10.68
N MET A 133 11.40 -6.71 -11.54
CA MET A 133 9.99 -6.48 -11.24
C MET A 133 9.26 -7.80 -10.94
N ARG A 134 9.50 -8.86 -11.74
CA ARG A 134 8.92 -10.18 -11.51
C ARG A 134 9.43 -10.81 -10.23
N ASN A 135 10.71 -10.66 -9.91
CA ASN A 135 11.29 -11.15 -8.66
C ASN A 135 10.63 -10.48 -7.45
N PHE A 136 10.57 -9.14 -7.45
CA PHE A 136 9.90 -8.37 -6.39
C PHE A 136 8.43 -8.77 -6.23
N SER A 137 7.68 -8.86 -7.35
CA SER A 137 6.28 -9.30 -7.33
C SER A 137 6.12 -10.71 -6.76
N SER A 138 7.01 -11.64 -7.11
CA SER A 138 6.97 -13.02 -6.62
C SER A 138 7.23 -13.12 -5.12
N LEU A 139 8.22 -12.38 -4.61
CA LEU A 139 8.53 -12.31 -3.18
C LEU A 139 7.43 -11.58 -2.39
N GLY A 140 6.87 -10.50 -2.95
CA GLY A 140 5.71 -9.79 -2.40
C GLY A 140 4.49 -10.69 -2.28
N ARG A 141 4.22 -11.51 -3.30
CA ARG A 141 3.19 -12.56 -3.27
C ARG A 141 3.47 -13.59 -2.17
N PHE A 142 4.70 -14.08 -2.07
CA PHE A 142 5.05 -15.07 -1.05
C PHE A 142 4.82 -14.53 0.37
N LEU A 143 5.29 -13.30 0.64
CA LEU A 143 5.07 -12.60 1.89
C LEU A 143 3.58 -12.44 2.21
N THR A 144 2.81 -11.93 1.25
CA THR A 144 1.39 -11.62 1.47
C THR A 144 0.53 -12.88 1.58
N ASN A 145 0.85 -13.96 0.87
CA ASN A 145 0.17 -15.25 1.04
C ASN A 145 0.35 -15.83 2.44
N GLN A 146 1.52 -15.68 3.06
CA GLN A 146 1.72 -16.09 4.46
C GLN A 146 0.82 -15.30 5.42
N LEU A 147 0.69 -13.98 5.20
CA LEU A 147 -0.21 -13.15 5.99
C LEU A 147 -1.68 -13.52 5.76
N LEU A 148 -2.09 -13.74 4.50
CA LEU A 148 -3.45 -14.16 4.17
C LEU A 148 -3.80 -15.53 4.76
N ASP A 149 -2.84 -16.46 4.86
CA ASP A 149 -3.00 -17.75 5.54
C ASP A 149 -3.21 -17.58 7.05
N ILE A 150 -2.40 -16.73 7.69
CA ILE A 150 -2.53 -16.37 9.11
C ILE A 150 -3.92 -15.79 9.41
N LEU A 151 -4.36 -14.84 8.59
CA LEU A 151 -5.67 -14.19 8.71
C LEU A 151 -6.82 -15.15 8.41
N SER A 152 -6.63 -16.07 7.45
CA SER A 152 -7.63 -17.13 7.19
C SER A 152 -7.82 -18.01 8.41
N THR A 153 -6.74 -18.37 9.10
CA THR A 153 -6.78 -19.17 10.33
C THR A 153 -7.57 -18.45 11.44
N ASP A 154 -7.35 -17.15 11.64
CA ASP A 154 -8.08 -16.36 12.66
C ASP A 154 -9.57 -16.23 12.32
N LEU A 155 -9.90 -16.15 11.03
CA LEU A 155 -11.28 -16.16 10.53
C LEU A 155 -11.91 -17.56 10.45
N ASN A 156 -11.24 -18.59 11.00
CA ASN A 156 -11.69 -19.99 11.01
C ASN A 156 -11.91 -20.60 9.61
N LEU A 157 -11.15 -20.14 8.61
CA LEU A 157 -11.19 -20.65 7.24
C LEU A 157 -10.11 -21.69 7.03
N LYS A 158 -10.50 -22.83 6.46
CA LYS A 158 -9.59 -23.92 6.09
C LYS A 158 -9.10 -23.74 4.66
N PRO A 159 -7.93 -24.28 4.30
CA PRO A 159 -7.47 -24.31 2.91
C PRO A 159 -8.42 -25.00 1.93
N THR A 160 -9.36 -25.83 2.41
CA THR A 160 -10.42 -26.43 1.59
C THR A 160 -11.55 -25.47 1.26
N ASP A 161 -11.75 -24.42 2.07
CA ASP A 161 -12.87 -23.51 1.91
C ASP A 161 -12.71 -22.67 0.64
N PRO A 162 -13.80 -22.40 -0.11
CA PRO A 162 -13.75 -21.51 -1.27
C PRO A 162 -13.37 -20.07 -0.89
N GLN A 163 -13.66 -19.67 0.35
CA GLN A 163 -13.41 -18.34 0.90
C GLN A 163 -12.02 -18.17 1.52
N PHE A 164 -11.20 -19.22 1.51
CA PHE A 164 -9.83 -19.15 2.01
C PHE A 164 -9.07 -18.01 1.34
N LEU A 165 -8.55 -17.05 2.11
CA LEU A 165 -8.15 -15.74 1.59
C LEU A 165 -7.12 -15.85 0.46
N PRO A 166 -6.08 -16.71 0.50
CA PRO A 166 -5.18 -16.90 -0.63
C PRO A 166 -5.89 -17.28 -1.95
N LYS A 167 -7.02 -18.01 -1.92
CA LYS A 167 -7.78 -18.36 -3.14
C LYS A 167 -8.56 -17.18 -3.72
N LEU A 168 -8.88 -16.19 -2.90
CA LEU A 168 -9.57 -14.96 -3.34
C LEU A 168 -8.64 -14.01 -4.12
N HIS A 169 -7.34 -14.33 -4.16
CA HIS A 169 -6.30 -13.56 -4.82
C HIS A 169 -5.65 -14.43 -5.90
N SER A 170 -6.12 -14.33 -7.14
CA SER A 170 -5.54 -15.10 -8.24
C SER A 170 -4.22 -14.50 -8.70
N HIS A 171 -3.44 -15.34 -9.39
CA HIS A 171 -2.22 -14.96 -10.11
C HIS A 171 -2.52 -14.74 -11.59
N SER A 172 -3.69 -14.17 -11.88
CA SER A 172 -4.18 -13.94 -13.23
C SER A 172 -4.73 -12.52 -13.38
N ASN A 173 -5.03 -12.14 -14.62
CA ASN A 173 -5.72 -10.91 -15.02
C ASN A 173 -6.99 -10.53 -14.26
N ASN A 174 -7.52 -11.45 -13.46
CA ASN A 174 -8.72 -11.19 -12.70
C ASN A 174 -8.45 -10.40 -11.41
N SER A 175 -7.20 -10.06 -11.06
CA SER A 175 -6.87 -9.22 -9.90
C SER A 175 -6.24 -7.90 -10.32
N GLY A 176 -6.60 -6.80 -9.64
CA GLY A 176 -5.96 -5.50 -9.77
C GLY A 176 -4.67 -5.34 -8.94
N THR A 177 -4.02 -6.44 -8.55
CA THR A 177 -2.78 -6.43 -7.77
C THR A 177 -1.66 -5.78 -8.59
N HIS A 178 -0.96 -4.83 -7.99
CA HIS A 178 0.06 -4.03 -8.68
C HIS A 178 1.13 -3.51 -7.73
N VAL A 179 2.26 -3.15 -8.32
CA VAL A 179 3.33 -2.39 -7.65
C VAL A 179 3.16 -0.93 -8.00
N ARG A 180 3.25 -0.04 -7.01
CA ARG A 180 3.33 1.40 -7.23
C ARG A 180 4.72 1.91 -6.86
N LEU A 181 5.43 2.46 -7.84
CA LEU A 181 6.60 3.29 -7.62
C LEU A 181 6.10 4.70 -7.32
N LEU A 182 6.62 5.33 -6.27
CA LEU A 182 6.23 6.68 -5.89
C LEU A 182 7.48 7.47 -5.50
N LYS A 183 7.63 8.66 -6.11
CA LYS A 183 8.63 9.65 -5.75
C LYS A 183 7.93 10.98 -5.47
N CYS A 184 8.11 11.49 -4.26
CA CYS A 184 7.75 12.86 -3.90
C CYS A 184 9.02 13.72 -4.01
N PRO A 185 9.13 14.63 -5.00
CA PRO A 185 10.29 15.50 -5.12
C PRO A 185 10.43 16.44 -3.92
N ALA A 186 11.66 16.79 -3.55
CA ALA A 186 11.91 17.76 -2.49
C ALA A 186 11.31 19.15 -2.77
N SER A 187 11.24 19.52 -4.05
CA SER A 187 10.67 20.79 -4.53
C SER A 187 9.16 20.90 -4.37
N ALA A 188 8.45 19.79 -4.15
CA ALA A 188 7.00 19.78 -4.07
C ALA A 188 6.47 20.38 -2.75
N GLY A 189 7.33 20.62 -1.75
CA GLY A 189 6.97 21.31 -0.51
C GLY A 189 5.76 20.68 0.19
N GLU A 190 4.84 21.51 0.67
CA GLU A 190 3.58 21.07 1.31
C GLU A 190 2.55 20.50 0.31
N ASN A 191 2.78 20.64 -0.99
CA ASN A 191 1.87 20.14 -2.02
C ASN A 191 2.12 18.67 -2.38
N ALA A 192 3.21 18.07 -1.89
CA ALA A 192 3.61 16.68 -2.12
C ALA A 192 2.73 15.63 -1.40
N ASN A 193 1.61 16.06 -0.81
CA ASN A 193 0.86 15.24 0.14
C ASN A 193 -0.05 14.23 -0.56
N LEU A 194 0.00 12.97 -0.14
CA LEU A 194 -1.08 12.02 -0.42
C LEU A 194 -2.18 12.27 0.61
N GLN A 195 -3.36 12.65 0.16
CA GLN A 195 -4.49 12.99 1.02
C GLN A 195 -4.88 11.83 1.95
N ALA A 196 -5.59 12.14 3.03
CA ALA A 196 -6.10 11.16 3.98
C ALA A 196 -7.02 10.15 3.28
N HIS A 197 -6.68 8.86 3.36
CA HIS A 197 -7.44 7.79 2.72
C HIS A 197 -7.26 6.46 3.47
N THR A 198 -8.04 5.48 3.06
CA THR A 198 -7.82 4.06 3.35
C THR A 198 -7.56 3.31 2.06
N ASP A 199 -6.83 2.20 2.16
CA ASP A 199 -6.54 1.37 0.99
C ASP A 199 -7.74 0.50 0.62
N TRP A 200 -7.93 0.30 -0.68
CA TRP A 200 -9.12 -0.36 -1.21
C TRP A 200 -9.03 -1.89 -1.13
N GLY A 201 -7.82 -2.42 -1.31
CA GLY A 201 -7.56 -3.85 -1.46
C GLY A 201 -7.62 -4.63 -0.15
N SER A 202 -6.88 -5.72 -0.11
CA SER A 202 -6.79 -6.58 1.07
C SER A 202 -5.60 -6.21 1.94
N LEU A 203 -4.41 -6.13 1.33
CA LEU A 203 -3.16 -5.81 2.00
C LEU A 203 -2.35 -4.85 1.14
N THR A 204 -1.57 -4.00 1.80
CA THR A 204 -0.54 -3.17 1.16
C THR A 204 0.77 -3.40 1.87
N VAL A 205 1.84 -3.74 1.13
CA VAL A 205 3.21 -3.81 1.66
C VAL A 205 3.97 -2.57 1.23
N LEU A 206 4.36 -1.74 2.18
CA LEU A 206 5.02 -0.45 1.95
C LEU A 206 6.47 -0.50 2.41
N PHE A 207 7.36 -0.02 1.55
CA PHE A 207 8.77 0.23 1.84
C PHE A 207 9.07 1.72 1.67
N ASN A 208 9.81 2.30 2.62
CA ASN A 208 10.35 3.65 2.58
C ASN A 208 11.49 3.81 3.59
N ALA A 209 12.33 4.83 3.40
CA ALA A 209 13.41 5.18 4.35
C ALA A 209 13.31 6.62 4.86
N ILE A 210 12.91 7.56 4.00
CA ILE A 210 12.51 8.91 4.39
C ILE A 210 11.09 8.87 4.99
N GLY A 211 10.85 9.71 5.99
CA GLY A 211 9.56 9.89 6.69
C GLY A 211 8.44 10.39 5.77
N GLY A 212 7.39 10.93 6.37
CA GLY A 212 6.24 11.46 5.61
C GLY A 212 4.92 10.75 5.92
N LEU A 213 4.96 9.45 6.21
CA LEU A 213 3.74 8.69 6.53
C LEU A 213 3.17 9.12 7.90
N GLN A 214 1.87 9.39 7.93
CA GLN A 214 1.11 9.63 9.15
C GLN A 214 -0.12 8.72 9.21
N LEU A 215 -0.41 8.21 10.40
CA LEU A 215 -1.64 7.47 10.70
C LEU A 215 -2.55 8.33 11.57
N TYR A 216 -3.84 8.31 11.30
CA TYR A 216 -4.81 8.94 12.18
C TYR A 216 -5.14 7.97 13.31
N ILE A 217 -4.89 8.38 14.55
CA ILE A 217 -5.20 7.60 15.75
C ILE A 217 -6.47 8.18 16.35
N THR A 218 -7.45 7.33 16.62
CA THR A 218 -8.67 7.70 17.36
C THR A 218 -8.47 7.41 18.84
N ASP A 219 -9.30 8.00 19.69
CA ASP A 219 -9.24 7.74 21.12
C ASP A 219 -9.40 6.23 21.39
N ASN A 220 -8.57 5.70 22.29
CA ASN A 220 -8.51 4.29 22.69
C ASN A 220 -8.01 3.30 21.63
N LEU A 221 -7.58 3.74 20.44
CA LEU A 221 -7.00 2.84 19.44
C LEU A 221 -5.66 2.25 19.91
N ILE A 222 -4.83 3.08 20.57
CA ILE A 222 -3.59 2.68 21.22
C ILE A 222 -3.63 3.19 22.67
N PRO A 223 -3.47 2.32 23.68
CA PRO A 223 -3.44 2.73 25.08
C PRO A 223 -2.40 3.83 25.34
N GLY A 224 -2.84 4.93 25.93
CA GLY A 224 -1.97 6.07 26.28
C GLY A 224 -1.70 7.08 25.16
N GLN A 225 -2.19 6.84 23.93
CA GLN A 225 -2.09 7.84 22.85
C GLN A 225 -3.39 8.63 22.70
N LYS A 226 -3.25 9.95 22.59
CA LYS A 226 -4.36 10.85 22.26
C LYS A 226 -4.71 10.74 20.78
N SER A 227 -5.97 10.99 20.45
CA SER A 227 -6.40 11.13 19.06
C SER A 227 -5.60 12.17 18.28
N GLY A 228 -5.50 11.96 16.97
CA GLY A 228 -4.83 12.85 16.03
C GLY A 228 -3.86 12.12 15.11
N TRP A 229 -3.24 12.89 14.21
CA TRP A 229 -2.22 12.40 13.29
C TRP A 229 -0.91 12.09 14.04
N LYS A 230 -0.42 10.87 13.88
CA LYS A 230 0.86 10.42 14.43
C LYS A 230 1.80 10.02 13.31
N TRP A 231 3.07 10.40 13.43
CA TRP A 231 4.08 10.06 12.46
C TRP A 231 4.50 8.59 12.56
N VAL A 232 4.76 7.96 11.42
CA VAL A 232 5.36 6.63 11.37
C VAL A 232 6.85 6.76 11.08
N LYS A 233 7.68 6.45 12.08
CA LYS A 233 9.13 6.41 11.91
C LYS A 233 9.51 5.21 11.00
N PRO A 234 10.24 5.44 9.90
CA PRO A 234 10.84 4.37 9.10
C PRO A 234 11.91 3.63 9.92
N VAL A 235 11.97 2.31 9.79
CA VAL A 235 12.89 1.45 10.57
C VAL A 235 13.70 0.56 9.63
N PRO A 236 15.03 0.45 9.82
CA PRO A 236 15.89 -0.42 9.00
C PRO A 236 15.40 -1.85 8.89
N ARG A 237 15.52 -2.43 7.69
CA ARG A 237 15.23 -3.84 7.41
C ARG A 237 13.80 -4.27 7.76
N THR A 238 12.86 -3.32 7.77
CA THR A 238 11.44 -3.58 7.96
C THR A 238 10.63 -3.15 6.76
N CYS A 239 9.42 -3.71 6.64
CA CYS A 239 8.35 -3.12 5.83
C CYS A 239 7.13 -2.84 6.69
N LEU A 240 6.25 -1.97 6.21
CA LEU A 240 4.93 -1.79 6.78
C LEU A 240 3.92 -2.62 5.99
N VAL A 241 3.02 -3.30 6.68
CA VAL A 241 1.87 -3.96 6.07
C VAL A 241 0.60 -3.40 6.68
N ASN A 242 -0.30 -2.88 5.86
CA ASN A 242 -1.62 -2.45 6.30
C ASN A 242 -2.73 -3.23 5.62
N LEU A 243 -3.85 -3.35 6.34
CA LEU A 243 -5.06 -3.94 5.82
C LEU A 243 -5.86 -2.86 5.08
N GLY A 244 -6.49 -3.27 3.98
CA GLY A 244 -7.42 -2.45 3.24
C GLY A 244 -8.88 -2.79 3.54
N ASP A 245 -9.78 -2.04 2.92
CA ASP A 245 -11.21 -2.13 3.20
C ASP A 245 -11.83 -3.47 2.82
N ALA A 246 -11.24 -4.22 1.88
CA ALA A 246 -11.71 -5.58 1.58
C ALA A 246 -11.61 -6.49 2.83
N MET A 247 -10.54 -6.37 3.61
CA MET A 247 -10.37 -7.15 4.84
C MET A 247 -11.36 -6.73 5.93
N VAL A 248 -11.71 -5.45 6.02
CA VAL A 248 -12.72 -4.97 6.96
C VAL A 248 -14.09 -5.53 6.60
N LYS A 249 -14.47 -5.51 5.32
CA LYS A 249 -15.74 -6.07 4.85
C LYS A 249 -15.82 -7.58 5.06
N TRP A 250 -14.75 -8.32 4.77
CA TRP A 250 -14.69 -9.77 4.97
C TRP A 250 -14.72 -10.18 6.45
N SER A 251 -14.06 -9.42 7.33
CA SER A 251 -14.02 -9.69 8.77
C SER A 251 -15.20 -9.09 9.56
N ALA A 252 -16.23 -8.58 8.87
CA ALA A 252 -17.38 -7.90 9.50
C ALA A 252 -16.97 -6.76 10.46
N GLY A 253 -15.86 -6.07 10.16
CA GLY A 253 -15.36 -4.96 10.97
C GLY A 253 -14.43 -5.35 12.13
N GLU A 254 -14.12 -6.65 12.31
CA GLU A 254 -13.13 -7.07 13.32
C GLU A 254 -11.73 -6.54 12.99
N TYR A 255 -11.30 -6.65 11.73
CA TYR A 255 -10.07 -6.04 11.27
C TYR A 255 -10.24 -4.57 10.92
N LYS A 256 -9.16 -3.80 11.04
CA LYS A 256 -9.14 -2.35 10.82
C LYS A 256 -8.33 -2.00 9.58
N SER A 257 -8.87 -1.09 8.79
CA SER A 257 -8.21 -0.40 7.69
C SER A 257 -8.09 1.05 8.16
N ASN A 258 -6.90 1.47 8.56
CA ASN A 258 -6.74 2.75 9.24
C ASN A 258 -6.45 3.89 8.26
N ILE A 259 -6.98 5.07 8.58
CA ILE A 259 -6.77 6.27 7.78
C ILE A 259 -5.30 6.67 7.87
N HIS A 260 -4.72 6.93 6.72
CA HIS A 260 -3.35 7.35 6.59
C HIS A 260 -3.19 8.40 5.50
N ARG A 261 -2.13 9.20 5.63
CA ARG A 261 -1.74 10.21 4.65
C ARG A 261 -0.23 10.25 4.51
N VAL A 262 0.25 10.84 3.43
CA VAL A 262 1.66 11.21 3.30
C VAL A 262 1.74 12.72 3.36
N SER A 263 2.53 13.22 4.31
CA SER A 263 2.89 14.62 4.44
C SER A 263 4.37 14.82 4.05
N THR A 264 4.79 16.06 3.88
CA THR A 264 6.20 16.43 3.69
C THR A 264 7.06 15.81 4.80
N PRO A 265 8.23 15.22 4.49
CA PRO A 265 9.08 14.59 5.50
C PRO A 265 9.46 15.58 6.62
N PRO A 266 9.46 15.15 7.89
CA PRO A 266 9.66 16.05 9.01
C PRO A 266 11.15 16.35 9.27
N GLY A 267 11.41 17.52 9.86
CA GLY A 267 12.74 17.95 10.32
C GLY A 267 13.80 17.96 9.23
N GLU A 268 15.00 17.44 9.53
CA GLU A 268 16.14 17.41 8.61
C GLU A 268 15.91 16.53 7.37
N GLN A 269 14.86 15.71 7.36
CA GLN A 269 14.48 14.90 6.19
C GLN A 269 13.70 15.69 5.13
N HIS A 270 13.17 16.88 5.47
CA HIS A 270 12.37 17.73 4.59
C HIS A 270 13.00 17.98 3.19
N PRO A 271 14.30 18.29 3.04
CA PRO A 271 14.88 18.57 1.73
C PRO A 271 15.11 17.32 0.88
N PHE A 272 14.86 16.11 1.38
CA PHE A 272 15.12 14.86 0.66
C PHE A 272 13.91 14.42 -0.15
N ALA A 273 14.15 13.95 -1.38
CA ALA A 273 13.13 13.29 -2.17
C ALA A 273 12.68 12.00 -1.45
N ARG A 274 11.36 11.82 -1.33
CA ARG A 274 10.78 10.66 -0.67
C ARG A 274 10.44 9.60 -1.70
N TYR A 275 11.24 8.56 -1.74
CA TYR A 275 10.90 7.34 -2.47
C TYR A 275 10.09 6.39 -1.60
N SER A 276 9.04 5.82 -2.18
CA SER A 276 8.32 4.70 -1.57
C SER A 276 7.86 3.70 -2.62
N LEU A 277 7.77 2.45 -2.18
CA LEU A 277 7.36 1.31 -2.98
C LEU A 277 6.19 0.65 -2.28
N ALA A 278 5.05 0.55 -2.96
CA ALA A 278 3.85 -0.09 -2.43
C ALA A 278 3.46 -1.29 -3.28
N TYR A 279 3.36 -2.46 -2.66
CA TYR A 279 2.80 -3.68 -3.27
C TYR A 279 1.35 -3.84 -2.81
N PHE A 280 0.42 -3.53 -3.70
CA PHE A 280 -1.02 -3.57 -3.42
C PHE A 280 -1.60 -4.93 -3.78
N VAL A 281 -2.12 -5.64 -2.79
CA VAL A 281 -2.82 -6.91 -2.96
C VAL A 281 -4.32 -6.64 -3.06
N ARG A 282 -4.91 -7.01 -4.20
CA ARG A 282 -6.35 -6.85 -4.43
C ARG A 282 -7.05 -8.21 -4.62
N PRO A 283 -8.28 -8.38 -4.10
CA PRO A 283 -9.10 -9.53 -4.44
C PRO A 283 -9.28 -9.64 -5.96
N ASN A 284 -9.69 -10.83 -6.42
CA ASN A 284 -10.19 -10.94 -7.78
C ASN A 284 -11.44 -10.07 -7.98
N ASN A 285 -11.60 -9.55 -9.18
CA ASN A 285 -12.62 -8.59 -9.57
C ASN A 285 -14.04 -9.11 -9.31
N ASP A 286 -14.27 -10.41 -9.45
CA ASP A 286 -15.53 -11.12 -9.28
C ASP A 286 -15.78 -11.58 -7.83
N VAL A 287 -14.81 -11.43 -6.92
CA VAL A 287 -14.99 -11.81 -5.52
C VAL A 287 -15.92 -10.81 -4.83
N GLN A 288 -16.93 -11.34 -4.14
CA GLN A 288 -17.89 -10.53 -3.39
C GLN A 288 -17.26 -9.92 -2.13
N LEU A 289 -17.51 -8.63 -1.92
CA LEU A 289 -17.15 -7.93 -0.69
C LEU A 289 -18.29 -8.02 0.33
N ARG A 290 -18.29 -9.13 1.08
CA ARG A 290 -19.27 -9.43 2.11
C ARG A 290 -18.62 -10.08 3.32
N PRO A 291 -19.19 -10.00 4.52
CA PRO A 291 -18.72 -10.82 5.62
C PRO A 291 -18.55 -12.30 5.22
N LEU A 292 -17.42 -12.88 5.60
CA LEU A 292 -17.13 -14.29 5.31
C LEU A 292 -18.08 -15.19 6.11
N GLY A 293 -18.39 -16.37 5.56
CA GLY A 293 -19.49 -17.22 6.03
C GLY A 293 -20.69 -17.25 5.09
N LYS A 294 -21.83 -17.70 5.60
CA LYS A 294 -23.06 -17.91 4.80
C LYS A 294 -24.00 -16.71 4.97
N HIS A 295 -24.06 -15.86 3.94
CA HIS A 295 -25.02 -14.77 3.84
C HIS A 295 -25.89 -14.99 2.60
N GLN A 296 -27.20 -14.73 2.72
CA GLN A 296 -28.16 -14.89 1.62
C GLN A 296 -28.31 -13.62 0.77
N GLU A 297 -27.78 -12.49 1.24
CA GLU A 297 -27.89 -11.20 0.56
C GLU A 297 -26.91 -11.08 -0.62
N SER A 298 -27.31 -10.29 -1.62
CA SER A 298 -26.45 -9.95 -2.75
C SER A 298 -25.51 -8.81 -2.38
N PHE A 299 -24.20 -9.04 -2.52
CA PHE A 299 -23.16 -8.05 -2.28
C PHE A 299 -22.42 -7.73 -3.57
N PRO A 300 -21.95 -6.48 -3.74
CA PRO A 300 -21.16 -6.12 -4.90
C PRO A 300 -19.86 -6.93 -4.94
N THR A 301 -19.42 -7.24 -6.16
CA THR A 301 -18.07 -7.73 -6.42
C THR A 301 -17.03 -6.64 -6.14
N PHE A 302 -15.77 -7.03 -5.96
CA PHE A 302 -14.67 -6.08 -5.73
C PHE A 302 -14.59 -5.05 -6.86
N LYS A 303 -14.75 -5.46 -8.11
CA LYS A 303 -14.74 -4.55 -9.27
C LYS A 303 -15.90 -3.56 -9.22
N GLU A 304 -17.13 -4.02 -8.97
CA GLU A 304 -18.29 -3.14 -8.88
C GLU A 304 -18.14 -2.13 -7.74
N TRP A 305 -17.65 -2.58 -6.58
CA TRP A 305 -17.40 -1.70 -5.45
C TRP A 305 -16.29 -0.68 -5.75
N ALA A 306 -15.16 -1.11 -6.32
CA ALA A 306 -14.06 -0.23 -6.68
C ALA A 306 -14.47 0.82 -7.73
N LEU A 307 -15.28 0.44 -8.72
CA LEU A 307 -15.84 1.37 -9.71
C LEU A 307 -16.76 2.40 -9.04
N ARG A 308 -17.65 1.97 -8.15
CA ARG A 308 -18.52 2.89 -7.38
C ARG A 308 -17.69 3.85 -6.53
N ARG A 309 -16.63 3.36 -5.88
CA ARG A 309 -15.73 4.21 -5.06
C ARG A 309 -14.98 5.23 -5.90
N ALA A 310 -14.45 4.83 -7.06
CA ALA A 310 -13.81 5.76 -7.99
C ALA A 310 -14.79 6.82 -8.50
N MET A 311 -16.02 6.43 -8.84
CA MET A 311 -17.07 7.34 -9.30
C MET A 311 -17.60 8.27 -8.20
N ALA A 312 -17.63 7.84 -6.94
CA ALA A 312 -18.01 8.69 -5.81
C ALA A 312 -17.03 9.86 -5.59
N GLY A 313 -15.80 9.78 -6.11
CA GLY A 313 -14.89 10.91 -6.18
C GLY A 313 -15.30 11.99 -7.21
N ASN A 314 -16.18 11.66 -8.16
CA ASN A 314 -16.65 12.53 -9.23
C ASN A 314 -18.15 12.88 -9.01
N ALA A 315 -18.41 14.06 -8.47
CA ALA A 315 -19.71 14.47 -7.92
C ALA A 315 -20.89 14.57 -8.92
N ASP A 316 -20.65 14.53 -10.24
CA ASP A 316 -21.63 15.05 -11.20
C ASP A 316 -22.66 14.04 -11.73
N THR A 317 -22.62 12.75 -11.38
CA THR A 317 -23.49 11.73 -12.03
C THR A 317 -24.26 10.76 -11.13
N PHE A 318 -24.14 10.84 -9.80
CA PHE A 318 -24.66 9.78 -8.91
C PHE A 318 -25.87 10.18 -8.07
N LYS A 319 -26.87 9.27 -7.98
CA LYS A 319 -28.13 9.45 -7.25
C LYS A 319 -27.96 9.21 -5.75
N GLU A 320 -28.85 9.81 -4.95
CA GLU A 320 -28.93 9.63 -3.50
C GLU A 320 -29.16 8.15 -3.15
N GLY A 321 -28.31 7.56 -2.30
CA GLY A 321 -28.32 6.14 -1.91
C GLY A 321 -27.24 5.25 -2.56
N ASP A 322 -26.63 5.68 -3.67
CA ASP A 322 -25.49 4.97 -4.27
C ASP A 322 -24.17 5.23 -3.52
N TRP A 323 -24.12 6.34 -2.77
CA TRP A 323 -22.99 6.81 -1.97
C TRP A 323 -22.57 5.80 -0.88
N GLU A 324 -23.53 5.22 -0.14
CA GLU A 324 -23.23 4.36 1.01
C GLU A 324 -22.59 3.02 0.59
N LYS A 325 -22.90 2.55 -0.62
CA LYS A 325 -22.43 1.25 -1.14
C LYS A 325 -21.04 1.29 -1.75
N GLY A 326 -20.50 2.49 -2.01
CA GLY A 326 -19.16 2.72 -2.57
C GLY A 326 -18.13 3.19 -1.54
N GLN A 327 -18.55 3.59 -0.34
CA GLN A 327 -17.64 4.11 0.69
C GLN A 327 -16.70 3.02 1.23
N GLY A 328 -15.45 3.43 1.48
CA GLY A 328 -14.50 2.69 2.28
C GLY A 328 -14.76 2.86 3.77
N THR A 329 -13.73 2.71 4.60
CA THR A 329 -13.85 2.84 6.06
C THR A 329 -13.60 4.27 6.57
N GLU A 330 -13.21 5.18 5.68
CA GLU A 330 -12.96 6.61 5.94
C GLU A 330 -14.23 7.42 6.29
N SER A 331 -15.43 6.91 6.02
CA SER A 331 -16.69 7.56 6.41
C SER A 331 -17.06 7.37 7.87
N ILE A 332 -16.43 6.41 8.54
CA ILE A 332 -16.62 6.11 9.96
C ILE A 332 -15.80 7.07 10.84
N VAL A 333 -14.87 7.83 10.25
CA VAL A 333 -13.95 8.70 11.01
C VAL A 333 -14.36 10.16 10.86
N SER A 334 -14.25 10.91 11.97
CA SER A 334 -14.68 12.31 12.10
C SER A 334 -14.13 13.22 11.00
N THR A 335 -14.86 14.30 10.69
CA THR A 335 -14.44 15.38 9.77
C THR A 335 -13.02 15.90 10.05
N ALA A 336 -12.55 15.82 11.30
CA ALA A 336 -11.19 16.20 11.72
C ALA A 336 -10.06 15.36 11.08
N ALA A 337 -10.33 14.13 10.63
CA ALA A 337 -9.35 13.30 9.94
C ALA A 337 -9.20 13.63 8.45
N ARG A 338 -10.11 14.45 7.89
CA ARG A 338 -10.10 14.82 6.46
C ARG A 338 -9.53 16.22 6.19
N GLY A 339 -9.24 16.97 7.25
CA GLY A 339 -8.76 18.35 7.23
C GLY A 339 -7.24 18.48 7.14
#